data_AF-A0A5N6QEG8-F1
#
_entry.id   AF-A0A5N6QEG8-F1
#
_cell.length_a   1.000
_cell.length_b   1.000
_cell.length_c   1.000
_cell.angle_alpha   90.00
_cell.angle_beta   90.00
_cell.angle_gamma   90.00
#
_symmetry.space_group_name_H-M   'P 1'
#
loop_
_entity.id
_entity.type
_entity.pdbx_description
1 polymer ?
#
loop_
_entity_poly.entity_id
_entity_poly.type
_entity_poly.pdbx_seq_one_letter_code
_entity_poly.pdbx_strand_id
1 'polypeptide(L)'
;MMITGNVVELLMWVSSILCLICVSYGFDPVDHYLIDCGSPINTPVGDRVFVADNSDSNTLSTPQTISASTTQKPISSSNDSALYQTARILDGASRYTFPIRKPGRHWIRLHFFPFVYQNYNLSMAKFSVSVQNFILIKEFQVENGPQVKEYSLNLTYSNLTLTFIPSSKSFAFINALEVLSLPDDLIPEGARTIGPQDSYQIVSKKALETVARVNMGNNNKPVSPENDPLWRLWVSDDTFLIHNNLAKFVSNTKAVNFTRGGVAEYIAPSSVYGTVTMLNSEADPFMNANLTWRFVVDPGFEYLVRYHFCDIVSGSGNTLFFNVYINSMLVLANLDLSKLTSNILGAPYFMDVITRVNDSSKLNVSVGPSNVGNHWPNAILNGLEIMKISNAKSSLDALDSDLKKKSKMRVGVIVGLTIGMFTAVIVAMVLFLLCRRRTCAHINHVNNLENSVSSAQFSMGSVGDLAGISMSKVFAQLVREDVR
;
A
#
# COMPACT_ATOMS: atom_id res chain seq x y z
N MET A 1 -15.16 -34.69 -50.36
CA MET A 1 -14.04 -35.46 -49.78
C MET A 1 -14.50 -35.94 -48.42
N MET A 2 -14.89 -37.22 -48.30
CA MET A 2 -15.37 -37.77 -47.03
C MET A 2 -14.18 -37.93 -46.08
N ILE A 3 -14.16 -37.13 -45.02
CA ILE A 3 -13.20 -37.31 -43.92
C ILE A 3 -13.61 -38.61 -43.22
N THR A 4 -12.83 -39.67 -43.40
CA THR A 4 -13.04 -40.98 -42.75
C THR A 4 -12.97 -40.83 -41.23
N GLY A 5 -13.79 -41.58 -40.49
CA GLY A 5 -13.91 -41.49 -39.01
C GLY A 5 -12.57 -41.46 -38.25
N ASN A 6 -11.57 -42.20 -38.73
CA ASN A 6 -10.23 -42.25 -38.14
C ASN A 6 -9.49 -40.90 -38.16
N VAL A 7 -9.78 -40.01 -39.11
CA VAL A 7 -9.16 -38.68 -39.20
C VAL A 7 -9.78 -37.72 -38.17
N VAL A 8 -11.09 -37.86 -37.90
CA VAL A 8 -11.78 -37.07 -36.87
C VAL A 8 -11.30 -37.50 -35.48
N GLU A 9 -11.13 -38.79 -35.25
CA GLU A 9 -10.62 -39.32 -33.98
C GLU A 9 -9.17 -38.87 -33.72
N LEU A 10 -8.30 -38.93 -34.74
CA LEU A 10 -6.94 -38.41 -34.64
C LEU A 10 -6.89 -36.91 -34.34
N LEU A 11 -7.77 -36.11 -34.97
CA LEU A 11 -7.88 -34.67 -34.70
C LEU A 11 -8.34 -34.38 -33.27
N MET A 12 -9.27 -35.18 -32.73
CA MET A 12 -9.73 -35.08 -31.34
C MET A 12 -8.60 -35.43 -30.35
N TRP A 13 -7.82 -36.46 -30.64
CA TRP A 13 -6.66 -36.84 -29.82
C TRP A 13 -5.55 -35.78 -29.87
N VAL A 14 -5.20 -35.28 -31.05
CA VAL A 14 -4.21 -34.20 -31.21
C VAL A 14 -4.70 -32.93 -30.51
N SER A 15 -5.97 -32.57 -30.64
CA SER A 15 -6.55 -31.43 -29.93
C SER A 15 -6.54 -31.64 -28.41
N SER A 16 -6.84 -32.86 -27.93
CA SER A 16 -6.83 -33.18 -26.50
C SER A 16 -5.40 -33.14 -25.93
N ILE A 17 -4.42 -33.67 -26.66
CA ILE A 17 -3.00 -33.60 -26.30
C ILE A 17 -2.50 -32.15 -26.34
N LEU A 18 -2.87 -31.37 -27.35
CA LEU A 18 -2.51 -29.96 -27.46
C LEU A 18 -3.14 -29.13 -26.34
N CYS A 19 -4.40 -29.40 -25.98
CA CYS A 19 -5.06 -28.82 -24.81
C CYS A 19 -4.38 -29.24 -23.50
N LEU A 20 -3.99 -30.50 -23.33
CA LEU A 20 -3.27 -30.98 -22.14
C LEU A 20 -1.88 -30.32 -22.02
N ILE A 21 -1.18 -30.10 -23.13
CA ILE A 21 0.08 -29.35 -23.19
C ILE A 21 -0.14 -27.88 -22.81
N CYS A 22 -1.22 -27.24 -23.28
CA CYS A 22 -1.55 -25.86 -22.88
C CYS A 22 -1.96 -25.72 -21.41
N VAL A 23 -2.53 -26.77 -20.79
CA VAL A 23 -2.95 -26.76 -19.38
C VAL A 23 -1.78 -27.04 -18.42
N SER A 24 -0.62 -27.48 -18.93
CA SER A 24 0.55 -27.86 -18.12
C SER A 24 1.76 -26.94 -18.27
N TYR A 25 1.69 -25.88 -19.09
CA TYR A 25 2.75 -24.87 -19.13
C TYR A 25 2.52 -23.82 -18.04
N GLY A 26 3.30 -23.93 -16.96
CA GLY A 26 3.57 -22.78 -16.10
C GLY A 26 4.11 -21.61 -16.92
N PHE A 27 3.94 -20.39 -16.43
CA PHE A 27 4.44 -19.21 -17.13
C PHE A 27 5.96 -19.27 -17.28
N ASP A 28 6.45 -19.20 -18.53
CA ASP A 28 7.87 -19.17 -18.85
C ASP A 28 8.29 -17.74 -19.27
N PRO A 29 9.06 -17.02 -18.44
CA PRO A 29 9.48 -15.65 -18.75
C PRO A 29 10.46 -15.60 -19.93
N VAL A 30 10.21 -14.70 -20.88
CA VAL A 30 11.08 -14.46 -22.05
C VAL A 30 12.46 -13.95 -21.63
N ASP A 31 12.50 -13.02 -20.69
CA ASP A 31 13.72 -12.55 -20.05
C ASP A 31 13.82 -13.23 -18.68
N HIS A 32 14.82 -14.09 -18.51
CA HIS A 32 15.01 -14.94 -17.34
C HIS A 32 16.47 -14.96 -16.91
N TYR A 33 16.85 -14.02 -16.04
CA TYR A 33 18.21 -13.92 -15.50
C TYR A 33 18.18 -14.23 -14.00
N LEU A 34 18.85 -15.30 -13.61
CA LEU A 34 19.03 -15.70 -12.22
C LEU A 34 20.53 -15.77 -11.95
N ILE A 35 21.03 -14.90 -11.08
CA ILE A 35 22.46 -14.72 -10.86
C ILE A 35 22.79 -15.03 -9.39
N ASP A 36 23.73 -15.94 -9.17
CA ASP A 36 24.34 -16.20 -7.87
C ASP A 36 25.62 -15.35 -7.76
N CYS A 37 25.58 -14.35 -6.91
CA CYS A 37 26.61 -13.32 -6.83
C CYS A 37 27.76 -13.74 -5.90
N GLY A 38 28.99 -13.72 -6.41
CA GLY A 38 30.19 -14.14 -5.72
C GLY A 38 30.48 -15.64 -5.81
N SER A 39 29.54 -16.44 -6.31
CA SER A 39 29.71 -17.89 -6.42
C SER A 39 30.65 -18.27 -7.56
N PRO A 40 31.51 -19.30 -7.38
CA PRO A 40 32.36 -19.81 -8.46
C PRO A 40 31.61 -20.80 -9.39
N ILE A 41 30.44 -21.29 -8.98
CA ILE A 41 29.69 -22.34 -9.67
C ILE A 41 28.19 -22.01 -9.71
N ASN A 42 27.48 -22.61 -10.66
CA ASN A 42 26.03 -22.47 -10.72
C ASN A 42 25.37 -23.16 -9.52
N THR A 43 24.32 -22.53 -8.99
CA THR A 43 23.62 -22.99 -7.79
C THR A 43 22.19 -23.40 -8.13
N PRO A 44 21.81 -24.68 -7.96
CA PRO A 44 20.44 -25.12 -8.12
C PRO A 44 19.60 -24.71 -6.90
N VAL A 45 18.41 -24.16 -7.14
CA VAL A 45 17.43 -23.77 -6.12
C VAL A 45 16.05 -24.25 -6.59
N GLY A 46 15.60 -25.38 -6.00
CA GLY A 46 14.46 -26.15 -6.52
C GLY A 46 14.67 -26.50 -8.00
N ASP A 47 13.72 -26.13 -8.86
CA ASP A 47 13.79 -26.39 -10.30
C ASP A 47 14.52 -25.30 -11.10
N ARG A 48 15.07 -24.28 -10.42
CA ARG A 48 15.79 -23.16 -11.05
C ARG A 48 17.29 -23.31 -10.88
N VAL A 49 18.05 -22.74 -11.81
CA VAL A 49 19.51 -22.66 -11.71
C VAL A 49 19.93 -21.19 -11.74
N PHE A 50 20.62 -20.76 -10.69
CA PHE A 50 21.26 -19.46 -10.62
C PHE A 50 22.68 -19.58 -11.17
N VAL A 51 23.01 -18.74 -12.14
CA VAL A 51 24.30 -18.74 -12.83
C VAL A 51 25.30 -17.92 -12.02
N ALA A 52 26.51 -18.45 -11.83
CA ALA A 52 27.60 -17.72 -11.17
C ALA A 52 27.94 -16.43 -11.93
N ASP A 53 28.06 -15.31 -11.22
CA ASP A 53 28.52 -14.02 -11.77
C ASP A 53 30.05 -13.94 -11.92
N ASN A 54 30.66 -14.97 -12.50
CA ASN A 54 32.09 -15.00 -12.76
C ASN A 54 32.51 -13.74 -13.55
N SER A 55 33.69 -13.19 -13.23
CA SER A 55 34.20 -11.93 -13.79
C SER A 55 34.27 -11.88 -15.31
N ASP A 56 34.25 -13.05 -15.97
CA ASP A 56 34.30 -13.18 -17.42
C ASP A 56 32.92 -12.94 -18.09
N SER A 57 31.86 -12.77 -17.30
CA SER A 57 30.54 -12.37 -17.82
C SER A 57 30.51 -10.87 -18.11
N ASN A 58 30.15 -10.48 -19.34
CA ASN A 58 29.93 -9.07 -19.75
C ASN A 58 28.76 -8.38 -19.00
N THR A 59 28.22 -9.02 -17.97
CA THR A 59 27.05 -8.58 -17.20
C THR A 59 27.44 -7.59 -16.11
N LEU A 60 28.60 -7.76 -15.45
CA LEU A 60 29.03 -6.90 -14.33
C LEU A 60 30.20 -5.98 -14.75
N SER A 61 30.02 -4.68 -14.54
CA SER A 61 31.08 -3.67 -14.62
C SER A 61 31.35 -3.10 -13.23
N THR A 62 32.51 -3.39 -12.66
CA THR A 62 32.95 -2.96 -11.32
C THR A 62 34.43 -2.56 -11.33
N PRO A 63 34.88 -1.60 -10.49
CA PRO A 63 36.30 -1.27 -10.36
C PRO A 63 37.15 -2.46 -9.87
N GLN A 64 36.62 -3.24 -8.93
CA GLN A 64 37.28 -4.42 -8.40
C GLN A 64 36.27 -5.57 -8.28
N THR A 65 36.75 -6.79 -8.56
CA THR A 65 35.96 -8.01 -8.40
C THR A 65 36.32 -8.67 -7.08
N ILE A 66 35.38 -8.68 -6.13
CA ILE A 66 35.57 -9.29 -4.81
C ILE A 66 34.46 -10.30 -4.58
N SER A 67 34.81 -11.59 -4.54
CA SER A 67 33.90 -12.67 -4.13
C SER A 67 34.08 -12.95 -2.65
N ALA A 68 32.97 -13.01 -1.93
CA ALA A 68 32.91 -13.39 -0.52
C ALA A 68 32.10 -14.67 -0.35
N SER A 69 32.50 -15.50 0.60
CA SER A 69 31.81 -16.75 0.94
C SER A 69 31.70 -16.92 2.45
N THR A 70 30.67 -17.64 2.90
CA THR A 70 30.43 -17.95 4.31
C THR A 70 29.95 -19.38 4.49
N THR A 71 30.27 -19.96 5.65
CA THR A 71 29.69 -21.24 6.11
C THR A 71 28.47 -21.03 7.00
N GLN A 72 28.09 -19.77 7.25
CA GLN A 72 26.92 -19.44 8.06
C GLN A 72 25.66 -19.87 7.34
N LYS A 73 24.86 -20.72 8.00
CA LYS A 73 23.56 -21.14 7.50
C LYS A 73 22.51 -20.13 7.97
N PRO A 74 21.83 -19.39 7.07
CA PRO A 74 20.72 -18.55 7.47
C PRO A 74 19.59 -19.43 8.00
N ILE A 75 18.90 -18.94 9.03
CA ILE A 75 17.62 -19.51 9.46
C ILE A 75 16.58 -19.02 8.43
N SER A 76 16.52 -19.69 7.28
CA SER A 76 15.49 -19.47 6.26
C SER A 76 14.58 -20.68 6.19
N SER A 77 13.27 -20.45 6.06
CA SER A 77 12.29 -21.48 5.74
C SER A 77 12.23 -21.81 4.24
N SER A 78 12.99 -21.09 3.39
CA SER A 78 13.03 -21.30 1.94
C SER A 78 14.29 -22.05 1.48
N ASN A 79 14.17 -22.72 0.34
CA ASN A 79 15.29 -23.37 -0.34
C ASN A 79 16.37 -22.39 -0.86
N ASP A 80 16.15 -21.08 -0.76
CA ASP A 80 17.10 -20.03 -1.16
C ASP A 80 18.33 -19.95 -0.25
N SER A 81 18.40 -20.76 0.82
CA SER A 81 19.53 -20.80 1.75
C SER A 81 20.90 -20.97 1.07
N ALA A 82 20.93 -21.63 -0.11
CA ALA A 82 22.13 -21.79 -0.92
C ALA A 82 22.65 -20.45 -1.49
N LEU A 83 21.75 -19.54 -1.90
CA LEU A 83 22.09 -18.24 -2.48
C LEU A 83 22.73 -17.28 -1.47
N TYR A 84 22.61 -17.56 -0.18
CA TYR A 84 23.17 -16.72 0.88
C TYR A 84 24.55 -17.17 1.37
N GLN A 85 25.13 -18.21 0.75
CA GLN A 85 26.49 -18.68 1.07
C GLN A 85 27.59 -17.83 0.44
N THR A 86 27.23 -17.04 -0.58
CA THR A 86 28.14 -16.21 -1.36
C THR A 86 27.61 -14.79 -1.49
N ALA A 87 28.51 -13.84 -1.69
CA ALA A 87 28.17 -12.47 -2.01
C ALA A 87 29.24 -11.84 -2.92
N ARG A 88 28.79 -10.96 -3.82
CA ARG A 88 29.66 -10.03 -4.55
C ARG A 88 29.80 -8.75 -3.74
N ILE A 89 31.02 -8.38 -3.38
CA ILE A 89 31.33 -7.09 -2.74
C ILE A 89 31.71 -6.08 -3.82
N LEU A 90 31.15 -4.88 -3.72
CA LEU A 90 31.29 -3.78 -4.68
C LEU A 90 31.85 -2.56 -3.94
N ASP A 91 33.16 -2.32 -4.06
CA ASP A 91 33.89 -1.25 -3.36
C ASP A 91 33.90 0.10 -4.11
N GLY A 92 33.23 0.17 -5.25
CA GLY A 92 32.96 1.37 -5.99
C GLY A 92 31.67 1.28 -6.79
N ALA A 93 31.37 2.35 -7.54
CA ALA A 93 30.17 2.40 -8.37
C ALA A 93 30.20 1.26 -9.40
N SER A 94 29.20 0.38 -9.33
CA SER A 94 29.18 -0.87 -10.09
C SER A 94 27.85 -1.06 -10.80
N ARG A 95 27.86 -1.73 -11.95
CA ARG A 95 26.68 -1.87 -12.81
C ARG A 95 26.49 -3.30 -13.27
N TYR A 96 25.29 -3.84 -13.07
CA TYR A 96 24.82 -5.04 -13.76
C TYR A 96 23.99 -4.63 -14.98
N THR A 97 24.28 -5.21 -16.14
CA THR A 97 23.56 -4.93 -17.39
C THR A 97 23.00 -6.20 -18.01
N PHE A 98 21.70 -6.19 -18.30
CA PHE A 98 20.98 -7.31 -18.90
C PHE A 98 20.32 -6.88 -20.21
N PRO A 99 20.48 -7.63 -21.31
CA PRO A 99 19.70 -7.39 -22.52
C PRO A 99 18.24 -7.77 -22.29
N ILE A 100 17.32 -6.91 -22.72
CA ILE A 100 15.87 -7.12 -22.60
C ILE A 100 15.32 -7.49 -23.97
N ARG A 101 14.74 -8.68 -24.06
CA ARG A 101 14.19 -9.26 -25.29
C ARG A 101 12.72 -8.92 -25.45
N LYS A 102 11.95 -8.86 -24.36
CA LYS A 102 10.54 -8.51 -24.36
C LYS A 102 10.36 -7.16 -23.64
N PRO A 103 10.12 -6.05 -24.34
CA PRO A 103 9.69 -4.81 -23.69
C PRO A 103 8.42 -5.04 -22.87
N GLY A 104 8.34 -4.40 -21.70
CA GLY A 104 7.22 -4.57 -20.80
C GLY A 104 7.64 -4.67 -19.35
N ARG A 105 6.75 -5.18 -18.52
CA ARG A 105 6.96 -5.21 -17.08
C ARG A 105 7.89 -6.36 -16.68
N HIS A 106 8.83 -6.05 -15.80
CA HIS A 106 9.79 -6.99 -15.25
C HIS A 106 9.79 -6.92 -13.74
N TRP A 107 10.07 -8.05 -13.08
CA TRP A 107 10.54 -8.06 -11.70
C TRP A 107 12.05 -7.98 -11.63
N ILE A 108 12.49 -7.30 -10.58
CA ILE A 108 13.88 -7.24 -10.14
C ILE A 108 13.88 -7.64 -8.66
N ARG A 109 14.51 -8.77 -8.32
CA ARG A 109 14.68 -9.21 -6.94
C ARG A 109 16.14 -9.13 -6.55
N LEU A 110 16.41 -8.45 -5.44
CA LEU A 110 17.76 -8.28 -4.89
C LEU A 110 17.83 -9.03 -3.56
N HIS A 111 18.75 -9.99 -3.48
CA HIS A 111 18.94 -10.83 -2.29
C HIS A 111 20.14 -10.35 -1.49
N PHE A 112 19.94 -10.15 -0.18
CA PHE A 112 20.97 -9.68 0.74
C PHE A 112 20.99 -10.53 2.00
N PHE A 113 22.18 -10.97 2.40
CA PHE A 113 22.43 -11.62 3.68
C PHE A 113 23.78 -11.15 4.22
N PRO A 114 23.79 -10.39 5.32
CA PRO A 114 25.02 -9.85 5.87
C PRO A 114 25.81 -10.93 6.64
N PHE A 115 27.10 -11.05 6.34
CA PHE A 115 28.06 -11.87 7.08
C PHE A 115 29.43 -11.17 7.12
N VAL A 116 30.38 -11.74 7.87
CA VAL A 116 31.76 -11.21 7.93
C VAL A 116 32.65 -12.02 6.99
N TYR A 117 33.42 -11.33 6.16
CA TYR A 117 34.40 -11.92 5.25
C TYR A 117 35.69 -11.10 5.25
N GLN A 118 36.78 -11.68 5.76
CA GLN A 118 38.06 -10.99 5.93
C GLN A 118 37.87 -9.65 6.67
N ASN A 119 38.22 -8.53 6.04
CA ASN A 119 38.08 -7.17 6.59
C ASN A 119 36.72 -6.53 6.27
N TYR A 120 35.84 -7.23 5.54
CA TYR A 120 34.50 -6.75 5.20
C TYR A 120 33.48 -7.29 6.19
N ASN A 121 32.81 -6.39 6.90
CA ASN A 121 31.62 -6.71 7.67
C ASN A 121 30.39 -6.24 6.88
N LEU A 122 29.70 -7.16 6.19
CA LEU A 122 28.62 -6.80 5.27
C LEU A 122 27.43 -6.10 5.97
N SER A 123 27.24 -6.28 7.29
CA SER A 123 26.21 -5.53 8.03
C SER A 123 26.52 -4.04 8.17
N MET A 124 27.77 -3.63 7.96
CA MET A 124 28.19 -2.22 7.95
C MET A 124 28.15 -1.59 6.55
N ALA A 125 27.83 -2.38 5.51
CA ALA A 125 27.69 -1.87 4.15
C ALA A 125 26.58 -0.82 4.10
N LYS A 126 26.85 0.29 3.40
CA LYS A 126 25.89 1.38 3.21
C LYS A 126 25.92 1.87 1.78
N PHE A 127 24.84 1.65 1.03
CA PHE A 127 24.83 1.91 -0.41
C PHE A 127 23.43 2.24 -0.94
N SER A 128 23.39 2.80 -2.15
CA SER A 128 22.15 3.06 -2.87
C SER A 128 22.07 2.18 -4.11
N VAL A 129 20.86 1.81 -4.51
CA VAL A 129 20.59 1.05 -5.73
C VAL A 129 19.60 1.79 -6.60
N SER A 130 19.93 1.93 -7.88
CA SER A 130 19.05 2.53 -8.88
C SER A 130 18.95 1.66 -10.13
N VAL A 131 17.84 1.79 -10.83
CA VAL A 131 17.61 1.19 -12.13
C VAL A 131 17.20 2.29 -13.08
N GLN A 132 18.03 2.55 -14.08
CA GLN A 132 17.80 3.64 -15.04
C GLN A 132 17.54 4.98 -14.30
N ASN A 133 16.34 5.55 -14.45
CA ASN A 133 15.91 6.80 -13.81
C ASN A 133 15.19 6.58 -12.47
N PHE A 134 14.99 5.34 -12.03
CA PHE A 134 14.31 5.02 -10.79
C PHE A 134 15.31 4.76 -9.65
N ILE A 135 15.07 5.40 -8.52
CA ILE A 135 15.78 5.11 -7.27
C ILE A 135 15.01 4.01 -6.56
N LEU A 136 15.62 2.83 -6.41
CA LEU A 136 14.99 1.70 -5.74
C LEU A 136 15.12 1.82 -4.22
N ILE A 137 16.34 2.10 -3.75
CA ILE A 137 16.66 2.25 -2.33
C ILE A 137 17.89 3.12 -2.14
N LYS A 138 17.93 3.92 -1.07
CA LYS A 138 19.03 4.83 -0.72
C LYS A 138 19.58 4.49 0.65
N GLU A 139 20.89 4.71 0.81
CA GLU A 139 21.55 4.58 2.11
C GLU A 139 21.25 3.25 2.83
N PHE A 140 21.01 2.20 2.04
CA PHE A 140 20.56 0.90 2.48
C PHE A 140 21.60 0.21 3.33
N GLN A 141 21.16 -0.38 4.44
CA GLN A 141 21.95 -1.22 5.33
C GLN A 141 21.12 -2.44 5.71
N VAL A 142 21.76 -3.60 5.77
CA VAL A 142 21.13 -4.85 6.19
C VAL A 142 21.81 -5.30 7.46
N GLU A 143 21.13 -5.12 8.60
CA GLU A 143 21.74 -5.41 9.89
C GLU A 143 21.80 -6.92 10.17
N ASN A 144 20.68 -7.63 9.96
CA ASN A 144 20.53 -9.03 10.35
C ASN A 144 19.61 -9.79 9.39
N GLY A 145 19.93 -11.07 9.20
CA GLY A 145 19.09 -12.04 8.48
C GLY A 145 19.04 -11.82 6.97
N PRO A 146 18.53 -12.83 6.22
CA PRO A 146 18.32 -12.70 4.79
C PRO A 146 17.17 -11.73 4.49
N GLN A 147 17.33 -10.88 3.48
CA GLN A 147 16.31 -9.97 2.98
C GLN A 147 16.23 -10.03 1.46
N VAL A 148 15.01 -10.02 0.94
CA VAL A 148 14.74 -9.92 -0.50
C VAL A 148 13.98 -8.62 -0.76
N LYS A 149 14.50 -7.80 -1.67
CA LYS A 149 13.83 -6.60 -2.17
C LYS A 149 13.28 -6.87 -3.56
N GLU A 150 11.96 -6.86 -3.71
CA GLU A 150 11.27 -7.12 -4.97
C GLU A 150 10.68 -5.83 -5.54
N TYR A 151 11.06 -5.52 -6.77
CA TYR A 151 10.60 -4.34 -7.50
C TYR A 151 9.98 -4.73 -8.83
N SER A 152 8.99 -3.98 -9.30
CA SER A 152 8.42 -4.12 -10.64
C SER A 152 8.54 -2.83 -11.45
N LEU A 153 9.15 -2.92 -12.63
CA LEU A 153 9.35 -1.77 -13.51
C LEU A 153 8.93 -2.12 -14.94
N ASN A 154 8.40 -1.12 -15.65
CA ASN A 154 8.12 -1.23 -17.07
C ASN A 154 9.35 -0.81 -17.87
N LEU A 155 9.98 -1.75 -18.56
CA LEU A 155 11.20 -1.56 -19.33
C LEU A 155 10.87 -1.40 -20.81
N THR A 156 11.20 -0.24 -21.36
CA THR A 156 11.05 0.06 -22.80
C THR A 156 12.39 0.04 -23.55
N TYR A 157 13.50 -0.11 -22.83
CA TYR A 157 14.86 -0.06 -23.37
C TYR A 157 15.33 -1.45 -23.77
N SER A 158 16.34 -1.50 -24.65
CA SER A 158 16.98 -2.75 -25.04
C SER A 158 17.82 -3.38 -23.92
N ASN A 159 18.23 -2.59 -22.92
CA ASN A 159 19.01 -3.07 -21.78
C ASN A 159 18.45 -2.54 -20.45
N LEU A 160 18.44 -3.40 -19.43
CA LEU A 160 18.29 -3.03 -18.03
C LEU A 160 19.68 -2.78 -17.44
N THR A 161 19.88 -1.62 -16.80
CA THR A 161 21.10 -1.33 -16.04
C THR A 161 20.78 -1.04 -14.59
N LEU A 162 21.21 -1.94 -13.72
CA LEU A 162 21.13 -1.85 -12.27
C LEU A 162 22.45 -1.30 -11.74
N THR A 163 22.41 -0.17 -11.03
CA THR A 163 23.60 0.53 -10.52
C THR A 163 23.64 0.49 -9.00
N PHE A 164 24.76 0.02 -8.45
CA PHE A 164 25.09 0.05 -7.04
C PHE A 164 26.07 1.18 -6.77
N ILE A 165 25.76 2.03 -5.81
CA ILE A 165 26.59 3.19 -5.43
C ILE A 165 26.87 3.13 -3.93
N PRO A 166 28.07 2.71 -3.52
CA PRO A 166 28.50 2.78 -2.13
C PRO A 166 28.50 4.21 -1.59
N SER A 167 28.21 4.35 -0.30
CA SER A 167 28.42 5.61 0.43
C SER A 167 29.92 5.89 0.62
N SER A 168 30.26 7.13 0.94
CA SER A 168 31.66 7.51 1.23
C SER A 168 32.25 6.63 2.33
N LYS A 169 33.43 6.05 2.06
CA LYS A 169 34.14 5.11 2.95
C LYS A 169 33.32 3.86 3.33
N SER A 170 32.42 3.43 2.45
CA SER A 170 31.64 2.20 2.58
C SER A 170 31.75 1.36 1.29
N PHE A 171 31.01 0.27 1.24
CA PHE A 171 30.91 -0.64 0.10
C PHE A 171 29.45 -1.11 -0.04
N ALA A 172 29.14 -1.73 -1.18
CA ALA A 172 27.88 -2.43 -1.42
C ALA A 172 28.12 -3.93 -1.49
N PHE A 173 27.06 -4.72 -1.34
CA PHE A 173 27.11 -6.15 -1.59
C PHE A 173 25.78 -6.67 -2.10
N ILE A 174 25.80 -7.83 -2.75
CA ILE A 174 24.60 -8.56 -3.18
C ILE A 174 24.91 -10.06 -3.20
N ASN A 175 23.95 -10.88 -2.78
CA ASN A 175 24.07 -12.34 -2.73
C ASN A 175 23.49 -13.01 -3.97
N ALA A 176 22.34 -12.54 -4.44
CA ALA A 176 21.73 -13.00 -5.68
C ALA A 176 20.86 -11.93 -6.31
N LEU A 177 20.62 -12.08 -7.61
CA LEU A 177 19.86 -11.14 -8.43
C LEU A 177 18.95 -11.90 -9.39
N GLU A 178 17.66 -11.58 -9.37
CA GLU A 178 16.68 -12.08 -10.35
C GLU A 178 16.17 -10.92 -11.21
N VAL A 179 16.14 -11.12 -12.53
CA VAL A 179 15.47 -10.24 -13.50
C VAL A 179 14.57 -11.08 -14.39
N LEU A 180 13.26 -10.89 -14.26
CA LEU A 180 12.24 -11.74 -14.85
C LEU A 180 11.20 -10.91 -15.61
N SER A 181 10.93 -11.19 -16.89
CA SER A 181 9.78 -10.59 -17.59
C SER A 181 8.46 -11.12 -17.02
N LEU A 182 7.42 -10.28 -16.93
CA LEU A 182 6.12 -10.64 -16.36
C LEU A 182 5.03 -10.80 -17.44
N PRO A 183 3.94 -11.52 -17.12
CA PRO A 183 2.70 -11.44 -17.88
C PRO A 183 2.19 -9.99 -17.90
N ASP A 184 1.63 -9.56 -19.04
CA ASP A 184 1.24 -8.16 -19.25
C ASP A 184 0.04 -7.74 -18.38
N ASP A 185 -0.79 -8.71 -17.98
CA ASP A 185 -1.98 -8.55 -17.15
C ASP A 185 -1.72 -8.71 -15.64
N LEU A 186 -0.50 -9.13 -15.25
CA LEU A 186 -0.18 -9.39 -13.84
C LEU A 186 -0.27 -8.11 -13.00
N ILE A 187 0.16 -6.96 -13.51
CA ILE A 187 0.02 -5.65 -12.85
C ILE A 187 -0.85 -4.76 -13.74
N PRO A 188 -1.90 -4.11 -13.21
CA PRO A 188 -2.85 -3.39 -14.04
C PRO A 188 -2.20 -2.16 -14.68
N GLU A 189 -2.73 -1.73 -15.82
CA GLU A 189 -2.31 -0.47 -16.44
C GLU A 189 -2.53 0.72 -15.49
N GLY A 190 -3.63 0.68 -14.75
CA GLY A 190 -4.01 1.64 -13.72
C GLY A 190 -5.13 1.10 -12.83
N ALA A 191 -5.41 1.80 -11.74
CA ALA A 191 -6.45 1.41 -10.79
C ALA A 191 -7.19 2.64 -10.24
N ARG A 192 -8.36 2.40 -9.66
CA ARG A 192 -9.14 3.43 -8.97
C ARG A 192 -8.38 3.89 -7.73
N THR A 193 -8.29 5.20 -7.53
CA THR A 193 -7.76 5.80 -6.31
C THR A 193 -8.90 5.99 -5.29
N ILE A 194 -8.59 5.75 -4.01
CA ILE A 194 -9.51 5.93 -2.89
C ILE A 194 -9.06 7.16 -2.11
N GLY A 195 -9.97 8.11 -1.94
CA GLY A 195 -9.71 9.38 -1.26
C GLY A 195 -10.92 10.31 -1.30
N PRO A 196 -10.74 11.62 -1.01
CA PRO A 196 -11.84 12.59 -1.01
C PRO A 196 -12.58 12.69 -2.36
N GLN A 197 -11.89 12.36 -3.45
CA GLN A 197 -12.47 12.20 -4.78
C GLN A 197 -11.86 10.96 -5.40
N ASP A 198 -12.72 10.02 -5.78
CA ASP A 198 -12.30 8.85 -6.56
C ASP A 198 -11.79 9.31 -7.92
N SER A 199 -10.64 8.79 -8.32
CA SER A 199 -10.09 9.00 -9.66
C SER A 199 -9.50 7.72 -10.20
N TYR A 200 -8.99 7.74 -11.44
CA TYR A 200 -8.27 6.62 -12.02
C TYR A 200 -6.81 7.04 -12.26
N GLN A 201 -5.86 6.25 -11.76
CA GLN A 201 -4.44 6.55 -11.86
C GLN A 201 -3.72 5.46 -12.64
N ILE A 202 -2.95 5.90 -13.64
CA ILE A 202 -2.10 5.03 -14.46
C ILE A 202 -0.83 4.66 -13.68
N VAL A 203 -0.57 3.36 -13.56
CA VAL A 203 0.56 2.74 -12.85
C VAL A 203 1.59 2.15 -13.83
N SER A 204 1.23 2.00 -15.12
CA SER A 204 2.10 1.42 -16.15
C SER A 204 3.47 2.11 -16.31
N LYS A 205 3.58 3.40 -15.97
CA LYS A 205 4.82 4.20 -16.03
C LYS A 205 5.53 4.34 -14.68
N LYS A 206 5.04 3.68 -13.63
CA LYS A 206 5.57 3.77 -12.27
C LYS A 206 6.36 2.51 -11.94
N ALA A 207 7.43 2.69 -11.17
CA ALA A 207 8.09 1.59 -10.49
C ALA A 207 7.28 1.21 -9.24
N LEU A 208 7.27 -0.08 -8.91
CA LEU A 208 6.60 -0.62 -7.74
C LEU A 208 7.61 -1.34 -6.84
N GLU A 209 7.46 -1.24 -5.53
CA GLU A 209 8.14 -2.12 -4.55
C GLU A 209 7.08 -2.99 -3.88
N THR A 210 7.26 -4.31 -3.87
CA THR A 210 6.39 -5.21 -3.11
C THR A 210 6.68 -5.06 -1.62
N VAL A 211 5.70 -4.55 -0.88
CA VAL A 211 5.80 -4.32 0.58
C VAL A 211 5.26 -5.52 1.35
N ALA A 212 4.14 -6.08 0.90
CA ALA A 212 3.55 -7.26 1.50
C ALA A 212 2.87 -8.12 0.43
N ARG A 213 2.96 -9.43 0.62
CA ARG A 213 2.24 -10.44 -0.16
C ARG A 213 1.81 -11.54 0.79
N VAL A 214 0.51 -11.63 1.03
CA VAL A 214 -0.06 -12.31 2.19
C VAL A 214 -1.07 -13.35 1.74
N ASN A 215 -0.94 -14.56 2.29
CA ASN A 215 -1.92 -15.64 2.18
C ASN A 215 -2.76 -15.74 3.46
N MET A 216 -4.08 -15.82 3.33
CA MET A 216 -5.01 -15.69 4.44
C MET A 216 -5.49 -17.05 4.88
N GLY A 217 -5.58 -17.26 6.20
CA GLY A 217 -6.25 -18.41 6.77
C GLY A 217 -5.42 -19.69 6.73
N ASN A 218 -4.10 -19.56 6.62
CA ASN A 218 -3.19 -20.70 6.49
C ASN A 218 -2.51 -21.12 7.81
N ASN A 219 -3.06 -20.73 8.97
CA ASN A 219 -2.60 -21.16 10.31
C ASN A 219 -1.06 -21.12 10.47
N ASN A 220 -0.43 -19.96 10.23
CA ASN A 220 1.02 -19.74 10.26
C ASN A 220 1.85 -20.46 9.18
N LYS A 221 1.26 -20.92 8.08
CA LYS A 221 2.00 -21.53 6.96
C LYS A 221 2.11 -20.57 5.78
N PRO A 222 3.31 -20.22 5.31
CA PRO A 222 3.46 -19.46 4.07
C PRO A 222 3.18 -20.36 2.84
N VAL A 223 2.91 -19.74 1.69
CA VAL A 223 3.06 -20.40 0.39
C VAL A 223 4.48 -20.14 -0.09
N SER A 224 5.29 -21.21 -0.08
CA SER A 224 6.68 -21.17 -0.54
C SER A 224 6.78 -20.84 -2.04
N PRO A 225 7.87 -20.21 -2.50
CA PRO A 225 8.09 -19.90 -3.92
C PRO A 225 7.87 -21.06 -4.88
N GLU A 226 8.27 -22.28 -4.52
CA GLU A 226 8.09 -23.49 -5.34
C GLU A 226 6.62 -23.84 -5.65
N ASN A 227 5.69 -23.37 -4.81
CA ASN A 227 4.26 -23.60 -4.96
C ASN A 227 3.54 -22.39 -5.57
N ASP A 228 4.28 -21.39 -6.07
CA ASP A 228 3.77 -20.24 -6.80
C ASP A 228 4.32 -20.27 -8.24
N PRO A 229 3.47 -20.16 -9.29
CA PRO A 229 3.92 -20.21 -10.68
C PRO A 229 4.98 -19.16 -11.05
N LEU A 230 5.07 -18.07 -10.29
CA LEU A 230 6.01 -16.98 -10.51
C LEU A 230 7.06 -16.85 -9.39
N TRP A 231 7.25 -17.93 -8.61
CA TRP A 231 8.24 -18.02 -7.54
C TRP A 231 8.13 -16.91 -6.49
N ARG A 232 6.90 -16.45 -6.19
CA ARG A 232 6.65 -15.49 -5.12
C ARG A 232 6.48 -16.20 -3.78
N LEU A 233 7.00 -15.58 -2.73
CA LEU A 233 6.67 -15.95 -1.36
C LEU A 233 5.39 -15.25 -0.92
N TRP A 234 4.40 -16.01 -0.45
CA TRP A 234 3.23 -15.48 0.25
C TRP A 234 3.34 -15.79 1.74
N VAL A 235 3.49 -14.76 2.57
CA VAL A 235 3.58 -14.93 4.03
C VAL A 235 2.20 -15.13 4.64
N SER A 236 2.14 -15.78 5.80
CA SER A 236 0.86 -15.98 6.51
C SER A 236 0.30 -14.67 7.06
N ASP A 237 -1.02 -14.54 7.15
CA ASP A 237 -1.69 -13.32 7.62
C ASP A 237 -1.65 -13.10 9.14
N ASP A 238 -1.24 -14.12 9.91
CA ASP A 238 -1.29 -14.16 11.37
C ASP A 238 -0.61 -12.96 12.06
N THR A 239 0.53 -12.51 11.55
CA THR A 239 1.30 -11.40 12.15
C THR A 239 0.69 -10.02 11.85
N PHE A 240 -0.21 -9.95 10.87
CA PHE A 240 -0.85 -8.71 10.43
C PHE A 240 -2.25 -8.55 11.03
N LEU A 241 -2.95 -9.65 11.31
CA LEU A 241 -4.31 -9.66 11.85
C LEU A 241 -4.34 -9.07 13.28
N ILE A 242 -5.18 -8.06 13.51
CA ILE A 242 -5.20 -7.34 14.81
C ILE A 242 -6.01 -8.11 15.87
N HIS A 243 -7.13 -8.73 15.49
CA HIS A 243 -8.10 -9.33 16.41
C HIS A 243 -8.40 -10.78 16.01
N ASN A 244 -7.53 -11.70 16.39
CA ASN A 244 -7.63 -13.11 15.98
C ASN A 244 -8.92 -13.80 16.48
N ASN A 245 -9.49 -13.33 17.59
CA ASN A 245 -10.73 -13.87 18.15
C ASN A 245 -11.98 -13.61 17.27
N LEU A 246 -11.89 -12.69 16.32
CA LEU A 246 -12.98 -12.39 15.37
C LEU A 246 -12.88 -13.24 14.10
N ALA A 247 -11.77 -13.97 13.91
CA ALA A 247 -11.49 -14.71 12.69
C ALA A 247 -11.77 -16.19 12.84
N LYS A 248 -12.21 -16.80 11.74
CA LYS A 248 -12.26 -18.24 11.50
C LYS A 248 -11.48 -18.52 10.22
N PHE A 249 -10.72 -19.61 10.22
CA PHE A 249 -9.89 -20.01 9.08
C PHE A 249 -10.50 -21.22 8.38
N VAL A 250 -10.57 -21.18 7.05
CA VAL A 250 -11.05 -22.30 6.23
C VAL A 250 -10.05 -22.57 5.12
N SER A 251 -9.83 -23.86 4.82
CA SER A 251 -8.97 -24.30 3.72
C SER A 251 -9.67 -25.39 2.90
N ASN A 252 -9.78 -25.17 1.59
CA ASN A 252 -10.28 -26.12 0.63
C ASN A 252 -9.72 -25.80 -0.77
N THR A 253 -8.45 -26.16 -1.02
CA THR A 253 -7.79 -25.91 -2.31
C THR A 253 -8.46 -26.63 -3.49
N LYS A 254 -9.14 -27.74 -3.25
CA LYS A 254 -9.89 -28.49 -4.28
C LYS A 254 -11.16 -27.78 -4.76
N ALA A 255 -11.67 -26.82 -3.99
CA ALA A 255 -12.82 -26.02 -4.41
C ALA A 255 -12.45 -24.94 -5.43
N VAL A 256 -11.17 -24.58 -5.54
CA VAL A 256 -10.72 -23.51 -6.44
C VAL A 256 -10.92 -23.93 -7.90
N ASN A 257 -11.58 -23.07 -8.67
CA ASN A 257 -11.97 -23.33 -10.05
C ASN A 257 -11.53 -22.20 -10.99
N PHE A 258 -10.37 -22.39 -11.64
CA PHE A 258 -9.85 -21.45 -12.63
C PHE A 258 -10.52 -21.56 -14.01
N THR A 259 -11.30 -22.60 -14.28
CA THR A 259 -11.74 -22.94 -15.66
C THR A 259 -12.66 -21.90 -16.30
N ARG A 260 -13.31 -21.05 -15.51
CA ARG A 260 -14.32 -20.10 -16.00
C ARG A 260 -14.28 -18.71 -15.33
N GLY A 261 -13.33 -18.48 -14.43
CA GLY A 261 -13.21 -17.22 -13.67
C GLY A 261 -12.46 -16.10 -14.40
N GLY A 262 -11.88 -16.35 -15.58
CA GLY A 262 -11.09 -15.37 -16.34
C GLY A 262 -9.75 -14.97 -15.71
N VAL A 263 -9.55 -15.25 -14.41
CA VAL A 263 -8.29 -15.06 -13.69
C VAL A 263 -7.37 -16.25 -13.94
N ALA A 264 -6.16 -15.99 -14.41
CA ALA A 264 -5.15 -17.03 -14.60
C ALA A 264 -4.48 -17.44 -13.27
N GLU A 265 -4.03 -18.68 -13.18
CA GLU A 265 -3.41 -19.22 -11.96
C GLU A 265 -2.08 -18.53 -11.60
N TYR A 266 -1.38 -17.93 -12.56
CA TYR A 266 -0.20 -17.12 -12.26
C TYR A 266 -0.53 -15.80 -11.54
N ILE A 267 -1.79 -15.33 -11.53
CA ILE A 267 -2.18 -14.16 -10.74
C ILE A 267 -2.01 -14.44 -9.25
N ALA A 268 -2.55 -15.56 -8.77
CA ALA A 268 -2.24 -16.18 -7.49
C ALA A 268 -2.63 -17.67 -7.53
N PRO A 269 -1.86 -18.55 -6.87
CA PRO A 269 -2.05 -19.99 -6.97
C PRO A 269 -3.31 -20.48 -6.24
N SER A 270 -3.73 -21.70 -6.54
CA SER A 270 -4.79 -22.41 -5.81
C SER A 270 -4.56 -22.47 -4.30
N SER A 271 -3.31 -22.48 -3.85
CA SER A 271 -2.92 -22.46 -2.42
C SER A 271 -3.23 -21.14 -1.72
N VAL A 272 -3.42 -20.04 -2.48
CA VAL A 272 -3.88 -18.74 -1.95
C VAL A 272 -5.40 -18.66 -2.01
N TYR A 273 -6.00 -18.88 -3.18
CA TYR A 273 -7.46 -18.83 -3.33
C TYR A 273 -8.20 -19.92 -2.54
N GLY A 274 -7.51 -21.02 -2.21
CA GLY A 274 -8.03 -22.15 -1.46
C GLY A 274 -7.93 -22.02 0.05
N THR A 275 -7.43 -20.90 0.57
CA THR A 275 -7.42 -20.58 2.00
C THR A 275 -8.11 -19.25 2.23
N VAL A 276 -8.76 -19.09 3.38
CA VAL A 276 -9.54 -17.89 3.67
C VAL A 276 -9.56 -17.58 5.16
N THR A 277 -9.39 -16.30 5.47
CA THR A 277 -9.74 -15.73 6.78
C THR A 277 -11.12 -15.12 6.66
N MET A 278 -12.08 -15.65 7.42
CA MET A 278 -13.47 -15.21 7.42
C MET A 278 -13.93 -14.71 8.80
N LEU A 279 -14.96 -13.86 8.83
CA LEU A 279 -15.53 -13.36 10.08
C LEU A 279 -16.24 -14.51 10.84
N ASN A 280 -15.91 -14.67 12.12
CA ASN A 280 -16.53 -15.66 12.98
C ASN A 280 -17.79 -15.12 13.66
N SER A 281 -18.93 -15.23 12.98
CA SER A 281 -20.23 -14.77 13.47
C SER A 281 -21.14 -15.88 14.02
N GLU A 282 -20.66 -17.13 14.10
CA GLU A 282 -21.48 -18.27 14.51
C GLU A 282 -22.15 -18.09 15.89
N ALA A 283 -21.46 -17.40 16.81
CA ALA A 283 -21.95 -17.14 18.15
C ALA A 283 -22.83 -15.88 18.25
N ASP A 284 -22.78 -14.97 17.26
CA ASP A 284 -23.48 -13.68 17.31
C ASP A 284 -24.00 -13.25 15.91
N PRO A 285 -25.32 -13.44 15.64
CA PRO A 285 -25.93 -13.02 14.38
C PRO A 285 -26.02 -11.50 14.20
N PHE A 286 -25.71 -10.70 15.23
CA PHE A 286 -25.69 -9.24 15.18
C PHE A 286 -24.28 -8.66 15.18
N MET A 287 -23.26 -9.51 15.02
CA MET A 287 -21.86 -9.08 15.01
C MET A 287 -21.63 -8.00 13.94
N ASN A 288 -21.23 -6.82 14.40
CA ASN A 288 -20.85 -5.69 13.56
C ASN A 288 -19.39 -5.31 13.82
N ALA A 289 -18.49 -6.18 13.37
CA ALA A 289 -17.06 -6.01 13.54
C ALA A 289 -16.33 -6.26 12.22
N ASN A 290 -15.25 -5.50 12.00
CA ASN A 290 -14.40 -5.65 10.82
C ASN A 290 -13.17 -6.49 11.15
N LEU A 291 -12.91 -7.51 10.33
CA LEU A 291 -11.59 -8.13 10.28
C LEU A 291 -10.59 -7.12 9.72
N THR A 292 -9.48 -6.92 10.42
CA THR A 292 -8.51 -5.87 10.06
C THR A 292 -7.09 -6.40 10.16
N TRP A 293 -6.35 -6.23 9.07
CA TRP A 293 -4.91 -6.46 8.98
C TRP A 293 -4.16 -5.14 8.95
N ARG A 294 -3.03 -5.06 9.64
CA ARG A 294 -2.21 -3.85 9.76
C ARG A 294 -0.82 -4.07 9.18
N PHE A 295 -0.44 -3.17 8.29
CA PHE A 295 0.86 -3.18 7.63
C PHE A 295 1.66 -1.93 8.00
N VAL A 296 2.96 -2.11 8.19
CA VAL A 296 3.90 -0.99 8.32
C VAL A 296 4.29 -0.54 6.92
N VAL A 297 4.13 0.76 6.65
CA VAL A 297 4.35 1.36 5.34
C VAL A 297 5.02 2.71 5.48
N ASP A 298 5.68 3.18 4.42
CA ASP A 298 6.30 4.49 4.40
C ASP A 298 5.27 5.60 4.12
N PRO A 299 5.15 6.61 4.99
CA PRO A 299 4.24 7.71 4.76
C PRO A 299 4.76 8.63 3.63
N GLY A 300 3.87 9.37 2.99
CA GLY A 300 4.16 10.20 1.82
C GLY A 300 4.14 9.48 0.47
N PHE A 301 3.76 8.20 0.46
CA PHE A 301 3.67 7.37 -0.75
C PHE A 301 2.24 6.92 -1.06
N GLU A 302 2.05 6.51 -2.31
CA GLU A 302 0.85 5.83 -2.79
C GLU A 302 1.12 4.32 -2.84
N TYR A 303 0.07 3.54 -2.63
CA TYR A 303 0.14 2.09 -2.57
C TYR A 303 -0.95 1.49 -3.43
N LEU A 304 -0.57 0.60 -4.33
CA LEU A 304 -1.48 -0.30 -5.02
C LEU A 304 -1.77 -1.47 -4.08
N VAL A 305 -3.03 -1.63 -3.69
CA VAL A 305 -3.53 -2.71 -2.84
C VAL A 305 -4.38 -3.62 -3.70
N ARG A 306 -3.94 -4.87 -3.85
CA ARG A 306 -4.67 -5.92 -4.55
C ARG A 306 -5.30 -6.86 -3.54
N TYR A 307 -6.60 -7.06 -3.67
CA TYR A 307 -7.35 -8.04 -2.89
C TYR A 307 -7.62 -9.28 -3.74
N HIS A 308 -7.44 -10.45 -3.16
CA HIS A 308 -7.79 -11.72 -3.79
C HIS A 308 -8.96 -12.36 -3.04
N PHE A 309 -9.98 -12.73 -3.78
CA PHE A 309 -11.21 -13.33 -3.28
C PHE A 309 -11.51 -14.64 -4.03
N CYS A 310 -12.01 -15.61 -3.29
CA CYS A 310 -12.51 -16.88 -3.81
C CYS A 310 -13.49 -17.44 -2.80
N ASP A 311 -14.76 -17.55 -3.20
CA ASP A 311 -15.79 -18.10 -2.33
C ASP A 311 -15.70 -19.64 -2.28
N ILE A 312 -15.01 -20.13 -1.26
CA ILE A 312 -14.87 -21.55 -0.93
C ILE A 312 -15.69 -21.96 0.30
N VAL A 313 -16.50 -21.05 0.83
CA VAL A 313 -17.24 -21.22 2.10
C VAL A 313 -18.74 -21.33 1.88
N SER A 314 -19.29 -20.68 0.84
CA SER A 314 -20.73 -20.68 0.59
C SER A 314 -21.19 -22.02 0.00
N GLY A 315 -22.30 -22.53 0.54
CA GLY A 315 -23.06 -23.62 -0.08
C GLY A 315 -23.94 -23.13 -1.23
N SER A 316 -24.48 -24.07 -2.02
CA SER A 316 -25.42 -23.76 -3.11
C SER A 316 -26.66 -23.03 -2.55
N GLY A 317 -26.82 -21.75 -2.91
CA GLY A 317 -27.95 -20.93 -2.48
C GLY A 317 -27.66 -19.97 -1.31
N ASN A 318 -26.45 -19.98 -0.73
CA ASN A 318 -26.06 -18.96 0.25
C ASN A 318 -25.50 -17.72 -0.47
N THR A 319 -26.02 -16.55 -0.13
CA THR A 319 -25.49 -15.28 -0.63
C THR A 319 -24.51 -14.69 0.38
N LEU A 320 -23.32 -14.34 -0.09
CA LEU A 320 -22.25 -13.73 0.71
C LEU A 320 -22.03 -12.29 0.23
N PHE A 321 -22.53 -11.32 1.01
CA PHE A 321 -22.29 -9.91 0.78
C PHE A 321 -21.38 -9.33 1.87
N PHE A 322 -20.36 -8.58 1.50
CA PHE A 322 -19.51 -7.94 2.50
C PHE A 322 -18.93 -6.63 2.00
N ASN A 323 -18.41 -5.83 2.92
CA ASN A 323 -17.82 -4.54 2.64
C ASN A 323 -16.30 -4.63 2.73
N VAL A 324 -15.62 -3.88 1.88
CA VAL A 324 -14.15 -3.77 1.87
C VAL A 324 -13.74 -2.35 2.23
N TYR A 325 -12.72 -2.24 3.08
CA TYR A 325 -12.22 -0.98 3.60
C TYR A 325 -10.71 -0.88 3.52
N ILE A 326 -10.24 0.36 3.40
CA ILE A 326 -8.85 0.75 3.62
C ILE A 326 -8.86 1.87 4.66
N ASN A 327 -8.14 1.66 5.75
CA ASN A 327 -8.23 2.50 6.95
C ASN A 327 -9.70 2.64 7.37
N SER A 328 -10.21 3.86 7.40
CA SER A 328 -11.62 4.14 7.72
C SER A 328 -12.48 4.38 6.48
N MET A 329 -11.94 4.22 5.27
CA MET A 329 -12.63 4.49 4.01
C MET A 329 -13.27 3.23 3.45
N LEU A 330 -14.54 3.33 3.05
CA LEU A 330 -15.25 2.28 2.34
C LEU A 330 -14.77 2.24 0.89
N VAL A 331 -14.14 1.13 0.51
CA VAL A 331 -13.62 0.90 -0.85
C VAL A 331 -14.72 0.37 -1.74
N LEU A 332 -15.43 -0.66 -1.27
CA LEU A 332 -16.51 -1.31 -1.99
C LEU A 332 -17.60 -1.76 -1.02
N ALA A 333 -18.83 -1.37 -1.31
CA ALA A 333 -20.00 -1.75 -0.53
C ALA A 333 -20.66 -2.99 -1.14
N ASN A 334 -21.17 -3.88 -0.29
CA ASN A 334 -22.02 -5.02 -0.66
C ASN A 334 -21.41 -5.87 -1.80
N LEU A 335 -20.12 -6.17 -1.70
CA LEU A 335 -19.40 -7.01 -2.63
C LEU A 335 -20.10 -8.37 -2.75
N ASP A 336 -20.56 -8.68 -3.95
CA ASP A 336 -21.21 -9.92 -4.33
C ASP A 336 -20.31 -10.68 -5.30
N LEU A 337 -19.61 -11.69 -4.77
CA LEU A 337 -18.70 -12.51 -5.56
C LEU A 337 -19.46 -13.34 -6.60
N SER A 338 -20.69 -13.79 -6.30
CA SER A 338 -21.48 -14.61 -7.22
C SER A 338 -21.76 -13.86 -8.53
N LYS A 339 -22.06 -12.57 -8.45
CA LYS A 339 -22.26 -11.72 -9.63
C LYS A 339 -20.97 -11.53 -10.42
N LEU A 340 -19.84 -11.35 -9.74
CA LEU A 340 -18.53 -11.11 -10.38
C LEU A 340 -17.94 -12.37 -11.01
N THR A 341 -18.30 -13.54 -10.51
CA THR A 341 -17.79 -14.84 -10.98
C THR A 341 -18.82 -15.64 -11.76
N SER A 342 -19.87 -15.01 -12.29
CA SER A 342 -20.92 -15.66 -13.08
C SER A 342 -21.60 -16.85 -12.38
N ASN A 343 -21.82 -16.72 -11.06
CA ASN A 343 -22.39 -17.70 -10.15
C ASN A 343 -21.58 -19.01 -10.00
N ILE A 344 -20.28 -18.95 -10.25
CA ILE A 344 -19.38 -20.09 -10.12
C ILE A 344 -18.72 -20.03 -8.75
N LEU A 345 -19.07 -20.98 -7.89
CA LEU A 345 -18.41 -21.17 -6.60
C LEU A 345 -16.95 -21.59 -6.80
N GLY A 346 -16.07 -21.11 -5.92
CA GLY A 346 -14.64 -21.34 -6.00
C GLY A 346 -13.93 -20.66 -7.16
N ALA A 347 -14.62 -19.85 -7.96
CA ALA A 347 -13.98 -19.06 -9.01
C ALA A 347 -13.19 -17.89 -8.39
N PRO A 348 -11.90 -17.73 -8.74
CA PRO A 348 -11.09 -16.62 -8.26
C PRO A 348 -11.56 -15.28 -8.81
N TYR A 349 -11.38 -14.24 -8.00
CA TYR A 349 -11.55 -12.84 -8.36
C TYR A 349 -10.46 -12.02 -7.67
N PHE A 350 -10.02 -10.92 -8.30
CA PHE A 350 -9.17 -9.94 -7.64
C PHE A 350 -9.62 -8.52 -8.00
N MET A 351 -9.27 -7.58 -7.15
CA MET A 351 -9.50 -6.15 -7.39
C MET A 351 -8.32 -5.31 -6.92
N ASP A 352 -8.08 -4.23 -7.65
CA ASP A 352 -6.97 -3.31 -7.43
C ASP A 352 -7.47 -1.93 -7.08
N VAL A 353 -6.90 -1.34 -6.02
CA VAL A 353 -7.17 0.04 -5.63
C VAL A 353 -5.89 0.74 -5.20
N ILE A 354 -5.84 2.05 -5.38
CA ILE A 354 -4.72 2.88 -4.99
C ILE A 354 -5.13 3.73 -3.79
N THR A 355 -4.30 3.75 -2.76
CA THR A 355 -4.50 4.62 -1.60
C THR A 355 -3.22 5.41 -1.31
N ARG A 356 -3.38 6.65 -0.89
CA ARG A 356 -2.25 7.46 -0.40
C ARG A 356 -2.15 7.35 1.11
N VAL A 357 -0.94 7.17 1.62
CA VAL A 357 -0.66 7.18 3.06
C VAL A 357 0.11 8.45 3.38
N ASN A 358 -0.50 9.38 4.12
CA ASN A 358 0.08 10.71 4.37
C ASN A 358 0.80 10.82 5.71
N ASP A 359 0.16 10.44 6.82
CA ASP A 359 0.65 10.81 8.16
C ASP A 359 0.94 9.60 9.08
N SER A 360 0.36 8.43 8.80
CA SER A 360 0.59 7.20 9.57
C SER A 360 1.61 6.31 8.87
N SER A 361 2.58 5.76 9.60
CA SER A 361 3.43 4.66 9.10
C SER A 361 2.70 3.31 9.08
N LYS A 362 1.37 3.35 8.96
CA LYS A 362 0.46 2.22 9.09
C LYS A 362 -0.62 2.30 8.03
N LEU A 363 -0.91 1.16 7.41
CA LEU A 363 -2.00 0.94 6.49
C LEU A 363 -2.86 -0.19 7.06
N ASN A 364 -4.12 0.10 7.37
CA ASN A 364 -5.07 -0.94 7.76
C ASN A 364 -5.89 -1.36 6.54
N VAL A 365 -6.05 -2.65 6.34
CA VAL A 365 -6.96 -3.23 5.35
C VAL A 365 -8.01 -4.01 6.10
N SER A 366 -9.29 -3.84 5.75
CA SER A 366 -10.37 -4.52 6.47
C SER A 366 -11.45 -5.05 5.57
N VAL A 367 -12.11 -6.12 6.03
CA VAL A 367 -13.37 -6.61 5.49
C VAL A 367 -14.39 -6.71 6.62
N GLY A 368 -15.65 -6.38 6.34
CA GLY A 368 -16.70 -6.33 7.34
C GLY A 368 -18.05 -6.75 6.78
N PRO A 369 -19.02 -7.11 7.64
CA PRO A 369 -20.31 -7.60 7.20
C PRO A 369 -21.09 -6.53 6.42
N SER A 370 -21.91 -6.98 5.47
CA SER A 370 -22.93 -6.16 4.85
C SER A 370 -24.27 -6.32 5.56
N ASN A 371 -25.07 -5.24 5.55
CA ASN A 371 -26.46 -5.23 6.03
C ASN A 371 -27.45 -5.76 4.99
N VAL A 372 -26.99 -6.23 3.82
CA VAL A 372 -27.82 -6.66 2.70
C VAL A 372 -27.66 -8.16 2.46
N GLY A 373 -28.79 -8.86 2.31
CA GLY A 373 -28.88 -10.22 1.77
C GLY A 373 -28.31 -11.36 2.63
N ASN A 374 -27.50 -11.06 3.63
CA ASN A 374 -26.93 -12.07 4.51
C ASN A 374 -27.91 -12.48 5.63
N HIS A 375 -28.11 -13.79 5.80
CA HIS A 375 -28.78 -14.33 6.99
C HIS A 375 -27.89 -14.21 8.24
N TRP A 376 -26.56 -14.29 8.05
CA TRP A 376 -25.55 -14.19 9.10
C TRP A 376 -24.42 -13.26 8.66
N PRO A 377 -23.95 -12.33 9.52
CA PRO A 377 -22.84 -11.44 9.19
C PRO A 377 -21.62 -12.23 8.73
N ASN A 378 -21.06 -11.92 7.58
CA ASN A 378 -19.88 -12.62 7.09
C ASN A 378 -19.03 -11.68 6.22
N ALA A 379 -17.75 -11.97 6.15
CA ALA A 379 -16.78 -11.26 5.33
C ALA A 379 -15.56 -12.17 5.14
N ILE A 380 -14.98 -12.18 3.94
CA ILE A 380 -13.87 -13.08 3.60
C ILE A 380 -12.72 -12.35 2.91
N LEU A 381 -11.51 -12.89 3.06
CA LEU A 381 -10.34 -12.51 2.27
C LEU A 381 -9.41 -13.73 2.11
N ASN A 382 -8.92 -13.97 0.90
CA ASN A 382 -8.07 -15.13 0.57
C ASN A 382 -6.60 -14.75 0.38
N GLY A 383 -6.33 -13.57 -0.19
CA GLY A 383 -4.99 -13.06 -0.47
C GLY A 383 -4.93 -11.55 -0.50
N LEU A 384 -3.75 -10.96 -0.25
CA LEU A 384 -3.51 -9.52 -0.38
C LEU A 384 -2.10 -9.24 -0.87
N GLU A 385 -1.96 -8.31 -1.80
CA GLU A 385 -0.68 -7.75 -2.19
C GLU A 385 -0.69 -6.23 -1.96
N ILE A 386 0.40 -5.69 -1.43
CA ILE A 386 0.59 -4.25 -1.22
C ILE A 386 1.89 -3.86 -1.89
N MET A 387 1.79 -2.95 -2.86
CA MET A 387 2.92 -2.47 -3.65
C MET A 387 3.03 -0.95 -3.53
N LYS A 388 4.18 -0.45 -3.05
CA LYS A 388 4.47 0.98 -2.99
C LYS A 388 4.71 1.50 -4.40
N ILE A 389 4.11 2.64 -4.75
CA ILE A 389 4.21 3.28 -6.06
C ILE A 389 5.26 4.40 -6.02
N SER A 390 6.17 4.42 -6.99
CA SER A 390 7.21 5.45 -7.09
C SER A 390 6.63 6.86 -7.16
N ASN A 391 7.21 7.77 -6.39
CA ASN A 391 6.74 9.14 -6.24
C ASN A 391 7.05 10.03 -7.47
N ALA A 392 6.80 11.33 -7.37
CA ALA A 392 7.07 12.28 -8.46
C ALA A 392 8.57 12.40 -8.81
N LYS A 393 9.47 12.00 -7.90
CA LYS A 393 10.92 11.98 -8.08
C LYS A 393 11.42 10.65 -8.67
N SER A 394 10.52 9.75 -9.07
CA SER A 394 10.85 8.40 -9.52
C SER A 394 11.59 7.59 -8.44
N SER A 395 11.32 7.86 -7.16
CA SER A 395 11.94 7.18 -6.02
C SER A 395 10.93 6.29 -5.32
N LEU A 396 11.40 5.14 -4.81
CA LEU A 396 10.68 4.23 -3.91
C LEU A 396 11.20 4.33 -2.47
N ASP A 397 12.24 5.13 -2.23
CA ASP A 397 12.91 5.25 -0.95
C ASP A 397 12.22 6.25 -0.02
N ALA A 398 12.04 5.86 1.25
CA ALA A 398 11.36 6.67 2.27
C ALA A 398 12.00 8.06 2.49
N LEU A 399 13.33 8.20 2.29
CA LEU A 399 14.04 9.48 2.44
C LEU A 399 13.59 10.53 1.42
N ASP A 400 13.01 10.10 0.30
CA ASP A 400 12.48 10.98 -0.74
C ASP A 400 10.97 11.22 -0.62
N SER A 401 10.33 10.76 0.47
CA SER A 401 8.88 10.85 0.70
C SER A 401 8.29 12.25 0.46
N ASP A 402 7.09 12.27 -0.15
CA ASP A 402 6.35 13.50 -0.45
C ASP A 402 5.50 13.95 0.74
N LEU A 403 6.08 13.96 1.93
CA LEU A 403 5.43 14.56 3.09
C LEU A 403 5.38 16.07 2.88
N LYS A 404 4.16 16.62 2.79
CA LYS A 404 3.98 18.07 2.92
C LYS A 404 4.57 18.43 4.29
N LYS A 405 5.76 19.04 4.31
CA LYS A 405 6.27 19.69 5.52
C LYS A 405 5.13 20.57 6.00
N LYS A 406 4.48 20.21 7.11
CA LYS A 406 3.59 21.14 7.80
C LYS A 406 4.43 22.40 7.94
N SER A 407 4.09 23.45 7.19
CA SER A 407 4.63 24.75 7.53
C SER A 407 4.20 24.91 8.98
N LYS A 408 5.17 24.95 9.90
CA LYS A 408 4.89 25.36 11.26
C LYS A 408 4.38 26.78 11.09
N MET A 409 3.08 26.95 10.88
CA MET A 409 2.44 28.25 11.01
C MET A 409 2.78 28.62 12.43
N ARG A 410 3.75 29.53 12.58
CA ARG A 410 4.34 29.86 13.87
C ARG A 410 3.15 30.28 14.72
N VAL A 411 2.77 29.45 15.71
CA VAL A 411 1.64 29.71 16.60
C VAL A 411 1.77 31.11 17.21
N GLY A 412 3.01 31.59 17.40
CA GLY A 412 3.32 32.96 17.81
C GLY A 412 2.83 34.08 16.86
N VAL A 413 2.63 33.84 15.56
CA VAL A 413 2.05 34.83 14.63
C VAL A 413 0.54 34.94 14.81
N ILE A 414 -0.16 33.82 15.01
CA ILE A 414 -1.61 33.81 15.28
C ILE A 414 -1.88 34.42 16.66
N VAL A 415 -1.12 34.00 17.67
CA VAL A 415 -1.22 34.55 19.04
C VAL A 415 -0.81 36.03 19.07
N GLY A 416 0.20 36.42 18.29
CA GLY A 416 0.60 37.82 18.16
C GLY A 416 -0.48 38.70 17.52
N LEU A 417 -1.18 38.20 16.51
CA LEU A 417 -2.28 38.92 15.85
C LEU A 417 -3.52 39.05 16.75
N THR A 418 -3.86 38.02 17.53
CA THR A 418 -5.01 38.08 18.43
C THR A 418 -4.77 39.01 19.62
N ILE A 419 -3.58 38.96 20.22
CA ILE A 419 -3.21 39.88 21.32
C ILE A 419 -3.08 41.31 20.79
N GLY A 420 -2.45 41.51 19.63
CA GLY A 420 -2.32 42.82 19.01
C GLY A 420 -3.67 43.49 18.73
N MET A 421 -4.63 42.74 18.19
CA MET A 421 -5.97 43.28 17.90
C MET A 421 -6.75 43.60 19.18
N PHE A 422 -6.68 42.74 20.20
CA PHE A 422 -7.29 43.01 21.50
C PHE A 422 -6.72 44.27 22.18
N THR A 423 -5.40 44.44 22.18
CA THR A 423 -4.76 45.63 22.77
C THR A 423 -5.14 46.91 22.03
N ALA A 424 -5.20 46.88 20.70
CA ALA A 424 -5.62 48.04 19.90
C ALA A 424 -7.07 48.46 20.19
N VAL A 425 -7.99 47.50 20.34
CA VAL A 425 -9.40 47.78 20.68
C VAL A 425 -9.52 48.41 22.08
N ILE A 426 -8.77 47.90 23.05
CA ILE A 426 -8.77 48.47 24.42
C ILE A 426 -8.24 49.91 24.41
N VAL A 427 -7.14 50.17 23.70
CA VAL A 427 -6.58 51.53 23.58
C VAL A 427 -7.58 52.47 22.90
N ALA A 428 -8.23 52.02 21.82
CA ALA A 428 -9.26 52.81 21.14
C ALA A 428 -10.46 53.13 22.04
N MET A 429 -10.92 52.16 22.85
CA MET A 429 -11.97 52.40 23.85
C MET A 429 -11.54 53.42 24.91
N VAL A 430 -10.34 53.30 25.45
CA VAL A 430 -9.83 54.22 26.46
C VAL A 430 -9.73 55.63 25.89
N LEU A 431 -9.18 55.78 24.68
CA LEU A 431 -9.12 57.07 23.99
C LEU A 431 -10.51 57.65 23.74
N PHE A 432 -11.47 56.84 23.30
CA PHE A 432 -12.86 57.27 23.11
C PHE A 432 -13.50 57.76 24.42
N LEU A 433 -13.29 57.05 25.53
CA LEU A 433 -13.78 57.45 26.85
C LEU A 433 -13.11 58.74 27.35
N LEU A 434 -11.81 58.91 27.12
CA LEU A 434 -11.08 60.14 27.45
C LEU A 434 -11.55 61.34 26.61
N CYS A 435 -11.81 61.14 25.31
CA CYS A 435 -12.40 62.15 24.44
C CYS A 435 -13.79 62.55 24.93
N ARG A 436 -14.67 61.58 25.27
CA ARG A 436 -15.99 61.88 25.86
C ARG A 436 -15.89 62.67 27.18
N ARG A 437 -14.94 62.34 28.06
CA ARG A 437 -14.74 63.08 29.32
C ARG A 437 -14.29 64.53 29.07
N ARG A 438 -13.47 64.79 28.05
CA ARG A 438 -13.07 66.16 27.66
C ARG A 438 -14.23 66.94 27.05
N THR A 439 -15.08 66.31 26.25
CA THR A 439 -16.28 66.96 25.69
C THR A 439 -17.32 67.29 26.78
N CYS A 440 -17.55 66.39 27.76
CA CYS A 440 -18.45 66.67 28.88
C CYS A 440 -17.90 67.73 29.87
N ALA A 441 -16.58 67.86 30.00
CA ALA A 441 -15.98 68.96 30.78
C ALA A 441 -16.15 70.33 30.09
N HIS A 442 -16.25 70.37 28.76
CA HIS A 442 -16.49 71.60 28.00
C HIS A 442 -17.98 72.01 27.98
N ILE A 443 -18.91 71.05 28.01
CA ILE A 443 -20.36 71.32 28.00
C ILE A 443 -20.87 71.90 29.33
N ASN A 444 -20.26 71.53 30.47
CA ASN A 444 -20.62 72.12 31.76
C ASN A 444 -20.22 73.60 31.92
N HIS A 445 -19.33 74.13 31.07
CA HIS A 445 -19.00 75.56 31.04
C HIS A 445 -19.93 76.34 30.09
N VAL A 446 -20.62 75.67 29.15
CA VAL A 446 -21.50 76.32 28.15
C VAL A 446 -22.98 76.33 28.60
N ASN A 447 -23.41 75.35 29.40
CA ASN A 447 -24.80 75.28 29.91
C ASN A 447 -25.19 76.35 30.95
N ASN A 448 -24.26 77.24 31.36
CA ASN A 448 -24.57 78.41 32.18
C ASN A 448 -25.00 79.64 31.35
N LEU A 449 -25.01 79.57 30.01
CA LEU A 449 -25.30 80.72 29.15
C LEU A 449 -26.60 80.62 28.30
N GLU A 450 -27.29 79.47 28.30
CA GLU A 450 -28.46 79.22 27.41
C GLU A 450 -29.78 78.94 28.16
N ASN A 451 -29.90 79.32 29.44
CA ASN A 451 -31.17 79.29 30.19
C ASN A 451 -31.99 80.60 30.06
N SER A 452 -31.73 81.42 29.04
CA SER A 452 -32.61 82.52 28.65
C SER A 452 -33.17 82.24 27.26
N VAL A 453 -34.48 82.38 27.11
CA VAL A 453 -35.24 82.31 25.84
C VAL A 453 -35.63 80.89 25.37
N SER A 454 -36.70 80.36 25.96
CA SER A 454 -38.02 80.33 25.30
C SER A 454 -38.92 79.32 26.00
N SER A 455 -39.80 79.86 26.83
CA SER A 455 -40.96 79.23 27.43
C SER A 455 -42.16 79.32 26.48
N ALA A 456 -42.79 78.19 26.17
CA ALA A 456 -44.24 78.12 25.95
C ALA A 456 -44.73 76.68 26.22
N GLN A 457 -45.58 76.57 27.25
CA GLN A 457 -46.09 75.36 27.89
C GLN A 457 -47.14 74.61 27.06
N PHE A 458 -47.27 73.29 27.28
CA PHE A 458 -48.57 72.67 27.62
C PHE A 458 -48.34 71.40 28.47
N SER A 459 -49.35 71.06 29.26
CA SER A 459 -49.25 70.46 30.60
C SER A 459 -49.62 68.97 30.68
N MET A 460 -49.13 68.36 31.77
CA MET A 460 -49.71 67.28 32.59
C MET A 460 -49.69 65.82 32.10
N GLY A 461 -49.17 64.92 32.96
CA GLY A 461 -49.61 63.52 32.97
C GLY A 461 -48.64 62.44 33.49
N SER A 462 -48.36 62.47 34.80
CA SER A 462 -48.01 61.35 35.72
C SER A 462 -47.45 59.99 35.21
N VAL A 463 -46.21 59.73 35.65
CA VAL A 463 -45.67 58.53 36.35
C VAL A 463 -46.47 57.21 36.31
N GLY A 464 -45.77 56.14 35.92
CA GLY A 464 -46.13 54.74 36.24
C GLY A 464 -45.05 53.74 35.81
N ASP A 465 -44.22 53.31 36.76
CA ASP A 465 -43.22 52.25 36.68
C ASP A 465 -43.74 50.93 36.07
N LEU A 466 -42.90 50.27 35.25
CA LEU A 466 -42.94 48.81 35.08
C LEU A 466 -41.52 48.24 35.13
N ALA A 467 -41.08 47.91 36.34
CA ALA A 467 -39.97 47.01 36.57
C ALA A 467 -40.37 45.57 36.14
N GLY A 468 -39.45 44.87 35.49
CA GLY A 468 -39.52 43.40 35.38
C GLY A 468 -39.49 42.83 33.97
N ILE A 469 -38.36 42.92 33.29
CA ILE A 469 -38.03 41.97 32.22
C ILE A 469 -36.72 41.28 32.57
N SER A 470 -36.86 40.03 33.01
CA SER A 470 -35.78 39.10 33.28
C SER A 470 -35.13 38.65 31.96
N MET A 471 -33.82 38.82 31.86
CA MET A 471 -32.96 38.44 30.72
C MET A 471 -32.96 36.92 30.41
N SER A 472 -33.62 36.09 31.22
CA SER A 472 -33.75 34.65 30.96
C SER A 472 -34.75 34.30 29.84
N LYS A 473 -35.68 35.21 29.48
CA LYS A 473 -36.62 34.97 28.37
C LYS A 473 -36.07 35.35 26.98
N VAL A 474 -35.04 36.19 26.91
CA VAL A 474 -34.42 36.59 25.63
C VAL A 474 -33.43 35.53 25.12
N PHE A 475 -32.79 34.79 26.03
CA PHE A 475 -31.89 33.68 25.66
C PHE A 475 -32.61 32.42 25.17
N ALA A 476 -33.89 32.22 25.56
CA ALA A 476 -34.67 31.05 25.15
C ALA A 476 -35.26 31.17 23.72
N GLN A 477 -35.26 32.36 23.12
CA GLN A 477 -35.76 32.59 21.75
C GLN A 477 -34.66 32.61 20.68
N LEU A 478 -33.37 32.68 21.05
CA LEU A 478 -32.24 32.64 20.09
C LEU A 478 -31.69 31.22 19.84
N VAL A 479 -32.07 30.22 20.64
CA VAL A 479 -31.62 28.81 20.49
C VAL A 479 -32.60 27.96 19.65
N ARG A 480 -33.65 28.56 19.07
CA ARG A 480 -34.66 27.84 18.26
C ARG A 480 -34.68 28.19 16.76
N GLU A 481 -33.69 28.92 16.25
CA GLU A 481 -33.57 29.26 14.82
C GLU A 481 -32.35 28.68 14.10
N ASP A 482 -31.60 27.75 14.70
CA ASP A 482 -30.50 27.03 14.02
C ASP A 482 -30.75 25.51 13.88
N VAL A 483 -32.02 25.09 13.92
CA VAL A 483 -32.44 23.77 13.44
C VAL A 483 -33.57 23.92 12.44
N ARG A 484 -33.20 24.27 11.20
CA ARG A 484 -33.89 23.77 10.02
C ARG A 484 -32.96 23.68 8.82
#